data_AF-A0A9J6GCX4-F1
#
_entry.id   AF-A0A9J6GCX4-F1
#
_cell.length_a   1.000
_cell.length_b   1.000
_cell.length_c   1.000
_cell.angle_alpha   90.00
_cell.angle_beta   90.00
_cell.angle_gamma   90.00
#
_symmetry.space_group_name_H-M   'P 1'
#
loop_
_entity.id
_entity.type
_entity.pdbx_description
1 polymer ?
#
loop_
_entity_poly.entity_id
_entity_poly.type
_entity_poly.pdbx_seq_one_letter_code
_entity_poly.pdbx_strand_id
1 'polypeptide(L)'
;MFLPQRVPFPYLVLLVSGGHCQLALVRAIDDFLLLGQTIDDAPGEALDKARHARSTPPPLTIARRLKVHNLPECQRLSGGAAVELLARGADCRAVPFPEPLTSYRTCDFSFAGLKNSVYREIQRLEKLHGIEADALVPELRDVCASAQRAIVQHLARRTQRALEREASPPTLVVAGGVACNGVVRDALAQVCSSLGAMFVATPARLCSDNGVMIAWNGLERLRAGAESVAEDLDSLRVVPRCPLGEDISQSVAQASIRLQKIKLNFG
;
A
#
# COMPACT_ATOMS: atom_id res chain seq x y z
N MET A 1 -19.86 -0.46 12.03
CA MET A 1 -20.07 -0.96 10.65
C MET A 1 -18.90 -0.57 9.72
N PHE A 2 -17.65 -0.49 10.21
CA PHE A 2 -16.47 -0.15 9.39
C PHE A 2 -15.65 -1.37 8.99
N LEU A 3 -15.63 -2.36 9.88
CA LEU A 3 -15.10 -3.68 9.63
C LEU A 3 -16.27 -4.67 9.71
N PRO A 4 -16.29 -5.72 8.87
CA PRO A 4 -17.31 -6.77 8.93
C PRO A 4 -17.32 -7.50 10.28
N GLN A 5 -16.22 -7.40 11.03
CA GLN A 5 -16.04 -7.97 12.37
C GLN A 5 -15.49 -6.91 13.33
N ARG A 6 -15.93 -6.92 14.59
CA ARG A 6 -15.35 -6.06 15.63
C ARG A 6 -13.96 -6.59 15.97
N VAL A 7 -12.93 -5.81 15.67
CA VAL A 7 -11.54 -6.17 15.98
C VAL A 7 -11.19 -5.62 17.37
N PRO A 8 -10.82 -6.45 18.35
CA PRO A 8 -10.40 -5.98 19.65
C PRO A 8 -9.02 -5.32 19.57
N PHE A 9 -8.78 -4.34 20.45
CA PHE A 9 -7.43 -3.82 20.66
C PHE A 9 -6.58 -4.82 21.46
N PRO A 10 -5.24 -4.83 21.28
CA PRO A 10 -4.52 -4.13 20.23
C PRO A 10 -4.55 -4.88 18.88
N TYR A 11 -4.45 -4.13 17.78
CA TYR A 11 -4.31 -4.72 16.43
C TYR A 11 -3.35 -3.90 15.58
N LEU A 12 -2.79 -4.51 14.54
CA LEU A 12 -1.96 -3.82 13.55
C LEU A 12 -2.85 -3.28 12.43
N VAL A 13 -2.57 -2.07 11.97
CA VAL A 13 -3.20 -1.48 10.79
C VAL A 13 -2.15 -1.17 9.73
N LEU A 14 -2.39 -1.65 8.51
CA LEU A 14 -1.66 -1.26 7.32
C LEU A 14 -2.56 -0.37 6.45
N LEU A 15 -2.26 0.92 6.39
CA LEU A 15 -2.93 1.89 5.54
C LEU A 15 -2.15 2.03 4.23
N VAL A 16 -2.74 1.57 3.12
CA VAL A 16 -2.11 1.58 1.78
C VAL A 16 -3.03 2.25 0.77
N SER A 17 -2.72 3.49 0.41
CA SER A 17 -3.52 4.33 -0.49
C SER A 17 -2.66 4.97 -1.60
N GLY A 18 -3.28 5.89 -2.35
CA GLY A 18 -2.61 6.73 -3.34
C GLY A 18 -1.47 7.57 -2.75
N GLY A 19 -1.66 8.11 -1.54
CA GLY A 19 -0.73 9.05 -0.91
C GLY A 19 -0.15 8.61 0.43
N HIS A 20 -0.60 7.47 0.97
CA HIS A 20 -0.14 6.96 2.27
C HIS A 20 0.27 5.50 2.18
N CYS A 21 1.36 5.17 2.85
CA CYS A 21 1.75 3.81 3.18
C CYS A 21 2.25 3.84 4.62
N GLN A 22 1.43 3.43 5.58
CA GLN A 22 1.73 3.50 7.01
C GLN A 22 1.36 2.20 7.68
N LEU A 23 2.18 1.80 8.64
CA LEU A 23 1.99 0.60 9.45
C LEU A 23 2.04 1.01 10.92
N ALA A 24 0.95 0.78 11.65
CA ALA A 24 0.81 1.22 13.03
C ALA A 24 0.21 0.13 13.92
N LEU A 25 0.58 0.14 15.19
CA LEU A 25 -0.11 -0.61 16.25
C LEU A 25 -1.19 0.28 16.86
N VAL A 26 -2.43 -0.18 16.81
CA VAL A 26 -3.58 0.52 17.40
C VAL A 26 -3.85 -0.07 18.78
N ARG A 27 -3.64 0.73 19.83
CA ARG A 27 -3.87 0.34 21.23
C ARG A 27 -5.22 0.81 21.76
N ALA A 28 -5.71 1.94 21.26
CA ALA A 28 -7.04 2.48 21.53
C ALA A 28 -7.49 3.42 20.40
N ILE A 29 -8.67 4.03 20.53
CA ILE A 29 -9.29 4.89 19.51
C ILE A 29 -8.41 6.08 19.09
N ASP A 30 -7.69 6.69 20.05
CA ASP A 30 -6.79 7.82 19.83
C ASP A 30 -5.33 7.48 20.26
N ASP A 31 -5.00 6.19 20.36
CA ASP A 31 -3.66 5.71 20.77
C ASP A 31 -3.07 4.78 19.71
N PHE A 32 -2.17 5.35 18.90
CA PHE A 32 -1.51 4.71 17.78
C PHE A 32 0.00 4.84 17.94
N LEU A 33 0.71 3.73 17.73
CA LEU A 33 2.17 3.69 17.61
C LEU A 33 2.54 3.43 16.16
N LEU A 34 3.07 4.42 15.47
CA LEU A 34 3.54 4.29 14.09
C LEU A 34 4.84 3.48 14.06
N LEU A 35 4.79 2.31 13.42
CA LEU A 35 5.90 1.37 13.32
C LEU A 35 6.78 1.66 12.11
N GLY A 36 6.18 2.18 11.04
CA GLY A 36 6.89 2.56 9.82
C GLY A 36 5.97 3.24 8.82
N GLN A 37 6.57 4.00 7.93
CA GLN A 37 5.86 4.75 6.89
C GLN A 37 6.67 4.79 5.59
N THR A 38 6.06 5.26 4.49
CA THR A 38 6.85 5.53 3.30
C THR A 38 7.84 6.67 3.55
N ILE A 39 9.09 6.48 3.13
CA ILE A 39 10.14 7.52 3.15
C ILE A 39 10.22 8.27 1.81
N ASP A 40 9.54 7.78 0.78
CA ASP A 40 9.47 8.39 -0.55
C ASP A 40 8.03 8.35 -1.13
N ASP A 41 7.82 7.71 -2.28
CA ASP A 41 6.51 7.57 -2.91
C ASP A 41 5.61 6.63 -2.10
N ALA A 42 4.30 6.82 -2.14
CA ALA A 42 3.35 5.78 -1.76
C ALA A 42 3.22 4.73 -2.88
N PRO A 43 2.80 3.48 -2.59
CA PRO A 43 2.65 2.45 -3.62
C PRO A 43 1.56 2.81 -4.63
N GLY A 44 0.50 3.48 -4.19
CA GLY A 44 -0.52 4.00 -5.07
C GLY A 44 0.05 5.09 -6.00
N GLU A 45 0.90 5.99 -5.52
CA GLU A 45 1.58 6.98 -6.38
C GLU A 45 2.54 6.31 -7.38
N ALA A 46 3.26 5.26 -6.97
CA ALA A 46 4.14 4.52 -7.87
C ALA A 46 3.38 3.79 -8.99
N LEU A 47 2.23 3.19 -8.65
CA LEU A 47 1.37 2.47 -9.59
C LEU A 47 0.51 3.42 -10.45
N ASP A 48 -0.12 4.39 -9.81
CA ASP A 48 -1.36 5.01 -10.26
C ASP A 48 -1.53 6.43 -9.71
N LYS A 49 -1.09 7.41 -10.50
CA LYS A 49 -1.51 8.80 -10.34
C LYS A 49 -2.39 9.19 -11.52
N ALA A 50 -3.54 8.54 -11.62
CA ALA A 50 -4.63 8.99 -12.46
C ALA A 50 -5.13 10.37 -11.94
N ARG A 51 -5.11 11.38 -12.82
CA ARG A 51 -5.62 12.75 -12.64
C ARG A 51 -4.87 13.67 -11.66
N HIS A 52 -3.89 14.39 -12.21
CA HIS A 52 -4.09 15.80 -12.54
C HIS A 52 -3.49 16.03 -13.94
N ALA A 53 -4.34 16.14 -14.96
CA ALA A 53 -3.94 16.57 -16.31
C ALA A 53 -3.42 18.03 -16.37
N ARG A 54 -3.22 18.65 -15.21
CA ARG A 54 -2.80 20.03 -15.02
C ARG A 54 -1.39 20.15 -14.42
N SER A 55 -0.75 19.04 -14.03
CA SER A 55 0.65 19.04 -13.63
C SER A 55 1.51 18.82 -14.87
N THR A 56 2.30 19.82 -15.25
CA THR A 56 3.27 19.74 -16.35
C THR A 56 4.68 19.84 -15.77
N PRO A 57 5.57 18.86 -16.00
CA PRO A 57 5.33 17.61 -16.71
C PRO A 57 4.44 16.62 -15.92
N PRO A 58 3.73 15.71 -16.59
CA PRO A 58 2.85 14.75 -15.93
C PRO A 58 3.66 13.80 -15.03
N PRO A 59 3.08 13.36 -13.89
CA PRO A 59 3.76 12.44 -12.99
C PRO A 59 4.09 11.13 -13.71
N LEU A 60 5.34 10.69 -13.54
CA LEU A 60 5.89 9.47 -14.11
C LEU A 60 5.48 8.28 -13.21
N THR A 61 4.36 7.63 -13.51
CA THR A 61 3.91 6.38 -12.84
C THR A 61 4.09 5.13 -13.71
N ILE A 62 4.15 3.96 -13.08
CA ILE A 62 4.32 2.66 -13.77
C ILE A 62 3.23 2.46 -14.83
N ALA A 63 1.95 2.64 -14.48
CA ALA A 63 0.85 2.46 -15.43
C ALA A 63 0.94 3.42 -16.64
N ARG A 64 1.35 4.68 -16.40
CA ARG A 64 1.53 5.67 -17.49
C ARG A 64 2.69 5.29 -18.39
N ARG A 65 3.81 4.84 -17.83
CA ARG A 65 5.01 4.45 -18.59
C ARG A 65 4.78 3.22 -19.46
N LEU A 66 4.02 2.27 -18.93
CA LEU A 66 3.56 1.06 -19.62
C LEU A 66 2.44 1.35 -20.63
N LYS A 67 1.89 2.56 -20.62
CA LYS A 67 0.80 3.00 -21.51
C LYS A 67 -0.40 2.03 -21.46
N VAL A 68 -0.67 1.45 -20.28
CA VAL A 68 -1.69 0.40 -20.12
C VAL A 68 -3.08 0.87 -20.58
N HIS A 69 -3.35 2.18 -20.52
CA HIS A 69 -4.62 2.77 -20.92
C HIS A 69 -4.81 2.87 -22.44
N ASN A 70 -3.78 2.56 -23.24
CA ASN A 70 -3.92 2.38 -24.69
C ASN A 70 -4.67 1.08 -25.02
N LEU A 71 -4.75 0.15 -24.07
CA LEU A 71 -5.52 -1.09 -24.21
C LEU A 71 -7.01 -0.85 -23.90
N PRO A 72 -7.94 -1.27 -24.78
CA PRO A 72 -9.38 -1.09 -24.59
C PRO A 72 -9.91 -1.56 -23.23
N GLU A 73 -9.43 -2.71 -22.76
CA GLU A 73 -9.81 -3.32 -21.49
C GLU A 73 -9.35 -2.54 -20.25
N CYS A 74 -8.38 -1.63 -20.38
CA CYS A 74 -7.80 -0.86 -19.28
C CYS A 74 -8.21 0.62 -19.27
N GLN A 75 -8.87 1.13 -20.32
CA GLN A 75 -9.16 2.57 -20.49
C GLN A 75 -9.91 3.22 -19.32
N ARG A 76 -10.82 2.48 -18.67
CA ARG A 76 -11.67 2.96 -17.57
C ARG A 76 -11.19 2.52 -16.19
N LEU A 77 -10.10 1.76 -16.14
CA LEU A 77 -9.55 1.27 -14.90
C LEU A 77 -8.61 2.32 -14.30
N SER A 78 -8.45 2.26 -12.98
CA SER A 78 -7.33 2.93 -12.33
C SER A 78 -6.03 2.25 -12.77
N GLY A 79 -4.90 2.96 -12.79
CA GLY A 79 -3.61 2.38 -13.17
C GLY A 79 -3.22 1.15 -12.34
N GLY A 80 -3.54 1.13 -11.05
CA GLY A 80 -3.30 -0.03 -10.18
C GLY A 80 -4.16 -1.23 -10.58
N ALA A 81 -5.44 -1.00 -10.86
CA ALA A 81 -6.35 -2.05 -11.33
C ALA A 81 -5.99 -2.55 -12.74
N ALA A 82 -5.52 -1.67 -13.63
CA ALA A 82 -5.04 -2.03 -14.95
C ALA A 82 -3.77 -2.91 -14.87
N VAL A 83 -2.79 -2.54 -14.04
CA VAL A 83 -1.59 -3.36 -13.80
C VAL A 83 -1.97 -4.73 -13.26
N GLU A 84 -2.93 -4.81 -12.34
CA GLU A 84 -3.44 -6.08 -11.82
C GLU A 84 -4.12 -6.94 -12.88
N LEU A 85 -4.96 -6.34 -13.72
CA LEU A 85 -5.62 -7.06 -14.80
C LEU A 85 -4.61 -7.65 -15.78
N LEU A 86 -3.60 -6.87 -16.18
CA LEU A 86 -2.59 -7.28 -17.14
C LEU A 86 -1.59 -8.29 -16.57
N ALA A 87 -1.30 -8.20 -15.26
CA ALA A 87 -0.44 -9.15 -14.56
C ALA A 87 -1.06 -10.56 -14.47
N ARG A 88 -2.38 -10.69 -14.59
CA ARG A 88 -3.07 -11.97 -14.44
C ARG A 88 -2.60 -12.99 -15.49
N GLY A 89 -2.10 -14.13 -15.02
CA GLY A 89 -1.64 -15.24 -15.86
C GLY A 89 -0.31 -15.00 -16.59
N ALA A 90 0.39 -13.92 -16.28
CA ALA A 90 1.71 -13.61 -16.82
C ALA A 90 2.84 -14.11 -15.90
N ASP A 91 4.07 -14.19 -16.39
CA ASP A 91 5.19 -14.66 -15.57
C ASP A 91 5.68 -13.54 -14.64
N CYS A 92 5.29 -13.62 -13.37
CA CYS A 92 5.70 -12.66 -12.33
C CYS A 92 7.22 -12.68 -12.04
N ARG A 93 8.00 -13.58 -12.63
CA ARG A 93 9.45 -13.71 -12.46
C ARG A 93 10.25 -13.34 -13.69
N ALA A 94 9.60 -13.00 -14.80
CA ALA A 94 10.25 -12.66 -16.06
C ALA A 94 11.25 -11.51 -15.93
N VAL A 95 10.94 -10.51 -15.10
CA VAL A 95 11.82 -9.35 -14.87
C VAL A 95 12.30 -9.30 -13.41
N PRO A 96 13.62 -9.29 -13.15
CA PRO A 96 14.16 -9.20 -11.81
C PRO A 96 14.18 -7.74 -11.32
N PHE A 97 13.13 -7.32 -10.62
CA PHE A 97 13.14 -6.03 -9.93
C PHE A 97 13.79 -6.10 -8.54
N PRO A 98 14.56 -5.07 -8.14
CA PRO A 98 15.20 -5.04 -6.84
C PRO A 98 14.15 -4.87 -5.73
N GLU A 99 14.41 -5.52 -4.60
CA GLU A 99 13.58 -5.33 -3.42
C GLU A 99 14.09 -4.13 -2.59
N PRO A 100 13.23 -3.15 -2.28
CA PRO A 100 13.66 -1.97 -1.54
C PRO A 100 14.04 -2.26 -0.07
N LEU A 101 15.04 -1.52 0.40
CA LEU A 101 15.42 -1.43 1.81
C LEU A 101 15.83 -2.78 2.46
N THR A 102 16.28 -3.78 1.71
CA THR A 102 16.60 -5.14 2.22
C THR A 102 17.67 -5.17 3.32
N SER A 103 18.59 -4.20 3.31
CA SER A 103 19.62 -4.05 4.36
C SER A 103 19.07 -3.46 5.67
N TYR A 104 17.87 -2.87 5.67
CA TYR A 104 17.28 -2.18 6.81
C TYR A 104 16.20 -3.03 7.48
N ARG A 105 16.33 -3.23 8.79
CA ARG A 105 15.35 -3.97 9.62
C ARG A 105 14.26 -3.06 10.19
N THR A 106 13.73 -2.16 9.36
CA THR A 106 12.64 -1.22 9.72
C THR A 106 11.31 -1.66 9.13
N CYS A 107 10.20 -1.10 9.60
CA CYS A 107 8.89 -1.26 8.96
C CYS A 107 8.61 -0.20 7.88
N ASP A 108 9.63 0.54 7.45
CA ASP A 108 9.48 1.61 6.47
C ASP A 108 9.34 1.08 5.04
N PHE A 109 8.66 1.88 4.23
CA PHE A 109 8.39 1.58 2.83
C PHE A 109 9.14 2.55 1.91
N SER A 110 9.39 2.11 0.68
CA SER A 110 10.07 2.88 -0.36
C SER A 110 9.71 2.26 -1.70
N PHE A 111 9.24 3.08 -2.64
CA PHE A 111 8.75 2.67 -3.94
C PHE A 111 9.40 3.46 -5.08
N ALA A 112 10.05 4.59 -4.81
CA ALA A 112 10.69 5.41 -5.84
C ALA A 112 11.80 4.66 -6.60
N GLY A 113 12.65 3.89 -5.89
CA GLY A 113 13.71 3.08 -6.51
C GLY A 113 13.17 1.93 -7.36
N LEU A 114 12.07 1.32 -6.94
CA LEU A 114 11.38 0.27 -7.68
C LEU A 114 10.74 0.85 -8.95
N LYS A 115 10.03 1.96 -8.82
CA LYS A 115 9.47 2.74 -9.95
C LYS A 115 10.55 3.04 -10.99
N ASN A 116 11.69 3.60 -10.58
CA ASN A 116 12.79 3.90 -11.49
C ASN A 116 13.37 2.64 -12.18
N SER A 117 13.37 1.50 -11.50
CA SER A 117 13.84 0.24 -12.08
C SER A 117 12.87 -0.30 -13.14
N VAL A 118 11.56 -0.24 -12.89
CA VAL A 118 10.52 -0.54 -13.88
C VAL A 118 10.65 0.37 -15.10
N TYR A 119 10.87 1.67 -14.88
CA TYR A 119 11.07 2.65 -15.94
C TYR A 119 12.25 2.33 -16.86
N ARG A 120 13.40 1.99 -16.27
CA ARG A 120 14.61 1.63 -17.02
C ARG A 120 14.40 0.35 -17.83
N GLU A 121 13.69 -0.63 -17.27
CA GLU A 121 13.39 -1.85 -18.00
C GLU A 121 12.50 -1.59 -19.22
N ILE A 122 11.46 -0.77 -19.08
CA ILE A 122 10.59 -0.44 -20.21
C ILE A 122 11.39 0.30 -21.29
N GLN A 123 12.29 1.23 -20.91
CA GLN A 123 13.18 1.89 -21.88
C GLN A 123 14.11 0.90 -22.58
N ARG A 124 14.62 -0.10 -21.87
CA ARG A 124 15.47 -1.15 -22.44
C ARG A 124 14.69 -1.98 -23.47
N LEU A 125 13.45 -2.38 -23.14
CA LEU A 125 12.57 -3.14 -24.03
C LEU A 125 12.15 -2.34 -25.26
N GLU A 126 11.79 -1.07 -25.11
CA GLU A 126 11.47 -0.21 -26.27
C GLU A 126 12.65 -0.08 -27.23
N LYS A 127 13.88 0.10 -26.70
CA LYS A 127 15.10 0.11 -27.53
C LYS A 127 15.37 -1.22 -28.20
N LEU A 128 15.19 -2.33 -27.48
CA LEU A 128 15.43 -3.68 -27.99
C LEU A 128 14.52 -3.99 -29.18
N HIS A 129 13.26 -3.61 -29.09
CA HIS A 129 12.23 -3.89 -30.09
C HIS A 129 12.06 -2.77 -31.14
N GLY A 130 12.86 -1.70 -31.06
CA GLY A 130 12.78 -0.57 -31.98
C GLY A 130 11.40 0.14 -31.95
N ILE A 131 10.78 0.21 -30.78
CA ILE A 131 9.40 0.71 -30.62
C ILE A 131 9.39 2.24 -30.66
N GLU A 132 8.59 2.80 -31.57
CA GLU A 132 8.33 4.25 -31.63
C GLU A 132 7.55 4.75 -30.41
N ALA A 133 7.48 6.08 -30.26
CA ALA A 133 6.65 6.70 -29.24
C ALA A 133 5.20 6.17 -29.35
N ASP A 134 4.58 5.87 -28.20
CA ASP A 134 3.21 5.37 -28.04
C ASP A 134 2.87 3.88 -28.29
N ALA A 135 3.76 3.06 -28.87
CA ALA A 135 3.52 1.61 -28.95
C ALA A 135 3.84 0.87 -27.63
N LEU A 136 3.22 -0.31 -27.47
CA LEU A 136 3.35 -1.18 -26.29
C LEU A 136 4.50 -2.17 -26.47
N VAL A 137 5.25 -2.45 -25.40
CA VAL A 137 6.25 -3.51 -25.40
C VAL A 137 5.57 -4.89 -25.38
N PRO A 138 6.07 -5.91 -26.12
CA PRO A 138 5.51 -7.26 -26.11
C PRO A 138 5.42 -7.87 -24.70
N GLU A 139 6.41 -7.60 -23.84
CA GLU A 139 6.51 -8.11 -22.47
C GLU A 139 5.68 -7.31 -21.45
N LEU A 140 4.76 -6.44 -21.91
CA LEU A 140 3.95 -5.57 -21.06
C LEU A 140 3.33 -6.30 -19.86
N ARG A 141 2.75 -7.48 -20.10
CA ARG A 141 2.07 -8.28 -19.08
C ARG A 141 3.03 -8.82 -18.03
N ASP A 142 4.18 -9.32 -18.48
CA ASP A 142 5.25 -9.84 -17.63
C ASP A 142 5.89 -8.73 -16.79
N VAL A 143 6.10 -7.54 -17.37
CA VAL A 143 6.55 -6.36 -16.63
C VAL A 143 5.53 -5.94 -15.58
N CYS A 144 4.22 -5.96 -15.90
CA CYS A 144 3.16 -5.71 -14.91
C CYS A 144 3.21 -6.72 -13.76
N ALA A 145 3.32 -8.01 -14.06
CA ALA A 145 3.35 -9.08 -13.07
C ALA A 145 4.60 -9.01 -12.20
N SER A 146 5.78 -8.82 -12.78
CA SER A 146 7.03 -8.65 -12.02
C SER A 146 7.04 -7.39 -11.16
N ALA A 147 6.51 -6.27 -11.64
CA ALA A 147 6.42 -5.03 -10.87
C ALA A 147 5.44 -5.18 -9.70
N GLN A 148 4.26 -5.75 -9.94
CA GLN A 148 3.27 -6.04 -8.90
C GLN A 148 3.86 -6.98 -7.84
N ARG A 149 4.55 -8.06 -8.25
CA ARG A 149 5.23 -8.97 -7.34
C ARG A 149 6.22 -8.25 -6.43
N ALA A 150 7.06 -7.38 -6.99
CA ALA A 150 8.05 -6.64 -6.21
C ALA A 150 7.41 -5.68 -5.19
N ILE A 151 6.35 -4.97 -5.57
CA ILE A 151 5.57 -4.10 -4.66
C ILE A 151 4.96 -4.93 -3.53
N VAL A 152 4.27 -6.02 -3.87
CA VAL A 152 3.59 -6.88 -2.91
C VAL A 152 4.58 -7.55 -1.96
N GLN A 153 5.72 -8.02 -2.48
CA GLN A 153 6.76 -8.63 -1.66
C GLN A 153 7.36 -7.65 -0.66
N HIS A 154 7.58 -6.40 -1.06
CA HIS A 154 8.04 -5.34 -0.15
C HIS A 154 6.99 -5.06 0.94
N LEU A 155 5.72 -4.85 0.55
CA LEU A 155 4.61 -4.65 1.50
C LEU A 155 4.52 -5.80 2.50
N ALA A 156 4.55 -7.05 2.01
CA ALA A 156 4.44 -8.25 2.82
C ALA A 156 5.58 -8.37 3.82
N ARG A 157 6.83 -8.11 3.43
CA ARG A 157 8.00 -8.23 4.33
C ARG A 157 8.02 -7.17 5.43
N ARG A 158 7.65 -5.93 5.12
CA ARG A 158 7.53 -4.87 6.15
C ARG A 158 6.39 -5.17 7.11
N THR A 159 5.27 -5.65 6.59
CA THR A 159 4.11 -6.04 7.41
C THR A 159 4.43 -7.24 8.29
N GLN A 160 5.14 -8.24 7.75
CA GLN A 160 5.63 -9.40 8.50
C GLN A 160 6.51 -8.96 9.68
N ARG A 161 7.36 -7.96 9.50
CA ARG A 161 8.20 -7.43 10.59
C ARG A 161 7.39 -6.85 11.74
N ALA A 162 6.33 -6.10 11.44
CA ALA A 162 5.43 -5.63 12.48
C ALA A 162 4.69 -6.78 13.16
N LEU A 163 4.26 -7.79 12.42
CA LEU A 163 3.60 -8.97 12.99
C LEU A 163 4.52 -9.73 13.94
N GLU A 164 5.77 -10.00 13.54
CA GLU A 164 6.76 -10.70 14.38
C GLU A 164 7.30 -9.86 15.54
N ARG A 165 7.05 -8.54 15.56
CA ARG A 165 7.37 -7.68 16.70
C ARG A 165 6.45 -7.95 17.89
N GLU A 166 5.20 -8.28 17.63
CA GLU A 166 4.18 -8.40 18.68
C GLU A 166 4.26 -9.77 19.37
N ALA A 167 4.10 -9.78 20.70
CA ALA A 167 4.25 -10.99 21.51
C ALA A 167 3.13 -12.03 21.32
N SER A 168 1.96 -11.60 20.86
CA SER A 168 0.82 -12.46 20.51
C SER A 168 0.40 -12.17 19.08
N PRO A 169 -0.06 -13.18 18.30
CA PRO A 169 -0.48 -12.97 16.92
C PRO A 169 -1.56 -11.88 16.86
N PRO A 170 -1.26 -10.69 16.34
CA PRO A 170 -2.23 -9.60 16.35
C PRO A 170 -3.20 -9.81 15.18
N THR A 171 -4.33 -9.11 15.21
CA THR A 171 -5.12 -8.94 13.99
C THR A 171 -4.41 -7.93 13.08
N LEU A 172 -4.24 -8.24 11.80
CA LEU A 172 -3.85 -7.28 10.78
C LEU A 172 -5.10 -6.74 10.08
N VAL A 173 -5.35 -5.45 10.24
CA VAL A 173 -6.36 -4.70 9.50
C VAL A 173 -5.70 -3.99 8.32
N VAL A 174 -6.21 -4.18 7.11
CA VAL A 174 -5.68 -3.52 5.90
C VAL A 174 -6.75 -2.62 5.28
N ALA A 175 -6.37 -1.37 5.02
CA ALA A 175 -7.25 -0.33 4.48
C ALA A 175 -6.58 0.50 3.39
N GLY A 176 -7.40 1.23 2.61
CA GLY A 176 -6.96 2.13 1.54
C GLY A 176 -7.11 1.54 0.13
N GLY A 177 -7.01 2.39 -0.90
CA GLY A 177 -7.31 2.01 -2.28
C GLY A 177 -6.42 0.89 -2.85
N VAL A 178 -5.13 0.84 -2.46
CA VAL A 178 -4.21 -0.22 -2.90
C VAL A 178 -4.56 -1.55 -2.22
N ALA A 179 -5.18 -1.51 -1.04
CA ALA A 179 -5.70 -2.69 -0.39
C ALA A 179 -6.86 -3.35 -1.15
N CYS A 180 -7.42 -2.75 -2.20
CA CYS A 180 -8.39 -3.39 -3.09
C CYS A 180 -7.76 -4.39 -4.07
N ASN A 181 -6.44 -4.36 -4.25
CA ASN A 181 -5.73 -5.29 -5.12
C ASN A 181 -5.75 -6.71 -4.55
N GLY A 182 -6.20 -7.69 -5.34
CA GLY A 182 -6.33 -9.08 -4.93
C GLY A 182 -5.00 -9.71 -4.56
N VAL A 183 -3.95 -9.45 -5.34
CA VAL A 183 -2.61 -10.01 -5.07
C VAL A 183 -2.01 -9.46 -3.77
N VAL A 184 -2.23 -8.17 -3.47
CA VAL A 184 -1.86 -7.58 -2.16
C VAL A 184 -2.61 -8.27 -1.03
N ARG A 185 -3.93 -8.44 -1.15
CA ARG A 185 -4.76 -9.10 -0.12
C ARG A 185 -4.30 -10.54 0.13
N ASP A 186 -4.13 -11.31 -0.94
CA ASP A 186 -3.76 -12.72 -0.87
C ASP A 186 -2.38 -12.91 -0.24
N ALA A 187 -1.40 -12.08 -0.61
CA ALA A 187 -0.07 -12.14 -0.03
C ALA A 187 -0.07 -11.77 1.47
N LEU A 188 -0.80 -10.73 1.88
CA LEU A 188 -0.89 -10.34 3.29
C LEU A 188 -1.66 -11.39 4.11
N ALA A 189 -2.70 -11.99 3.54
CA ALA A 189 -3.42 -13.11 4.15
C ALA A 189 -2.50 -14.33 4.34
N GLN A 190 -1.64 -14.65 3.36
CA GLN A 190 -0.63 -15.71 3.49
C GLN A 190 0.38 -15.41 4.60
N VAL A 191 0.85 -14.17 4.73
CA VAL A 191 1.74 -13.77 5.84
C VAL A 191 1.03 -13.98 7.18
N CYS A 192 -0.21 -13.49 7.31
CA CYS A 192 -0.97 -13.62 8.55
C CYS A 192 -1.20 -15.09 8.92
N SER A 193 -1.64 -15.90 7.96
CA SER A 193 -1.85 -17.34 8.15
C SER A 193 -0.57 -18.06 8.57
N SER A 194 0.59 -17.67 8.05
CA SER A 194 1.87 -18.29 8.39
C SER A 194 2.33 -17.95 9.83
N LEU A 195 1.87 -16.82 10.37
CA LEU A 195 2.20 -16.35 11.71
C LEU A 195 1.08 -16.58 12.73
N GLY A 196 -0.03 -17.24 12.34
CA GLY A 196 -1.20 -17.43 13.20
C GLY A 196 -2.00 -16.15 13.49
N ALA A 197 -1.78 -15.07 12.73
CA ALA A 197 -2.47 -13.80 12.86
C ALA A 197 -3.82 -13.81 12.11
N MET A 198 -4.80 -13.05 12.59
CA MET A 198 -6.06 -12.84 11.86
C MET A 198 -5.88 -11.76 10.78
N PHE A 199 -6.43 -11.98 9.60
CA PHE A 199 -6.42 -11.01 8.50
C PHE A 199 -7.79 -10.40 8.29
N VAL A 200 -7.88 -9.07 8.30
CA VAL A 200 -9.12 -8.32 8.05
C VAL A 200 -8.85 -7.23 7.01
N ALA A 201 -9.50 -7.31 5.86
CA ALA A 201 -9.44 -6.25 4.85
C ALA A 201 -10.74 -5.45 4.82
N THR A 202 -10.65 -4.12 4.72
CA THR A 202 -11.85 -3.29 4.57
C THR A 202 -12.57 -3.61 3.25
N PRO A 203 -13.92 -3.58 3.22
CA PRO A 203 -14.68 -3.70 1.98
C PRO A 203 -14.27 -2.61 0.99
N ALA A 204 -14.16 -2.94 -0.30
CA ALA A 204 -13.68 -2.00 -1.33
C ALA A 204 -14.44 -0.66 -1.35
N ARG A 205 -15.77 -0.69 -1.12
CA ARG A 205 -16.63 0.51 -1.05
C ARG A 205 -16.28 1.49 0.08
N LEU A 206 -15.54 1.03 1.10
CA LEU A 206 -15.11 1.82 2.25
C LEU A 206 -13.61 2.19 2.20
N CYS A 207 -12.86 1.69 1.20
CA CYS A 207 -11.42 1.92 1.07
C CYS A 207 -11.07 3.30 0.51
N SER A 208 -11.97 3.92 -0.24
CA SER A 208 -11.82 5.29 -0.76
C SER A 208 -12.35 6.29 0.26
N ASP A 209 -11.78 7.50 0.26
CA ASP A 209 -12.20 8.58 1.16
C ASP A 209 -13.71 8.82 1.08
N ASN A 210 -14.40 8.72 2.22
CA ASN A 210 -15.85 8.84 2.31
C ASN A 210 -16.28 9.49 3.64
N GLY A 211 -17.42 10.18 3.64
CA GLY A 211 -17.92 10.84 4.86
C GLY A 211 -18.31 9.85 5.99
N VAL A 212 -18.57 8.59 5.64
CA VAL A 212 -18.95 7.56 6.61
C VAL A 212 -17.79 7.29 7.59
N MET A 213 -16.54 7.33 7.13
CA MET A 213 -15.36 7.11 8.00
C MET A 213 -15.14 8.25 8.99
N ILE A 214 -15.42 9.47 8.57
CA ILE A 214 -15.31 10.67 9.41
C ILE A 214 -16.40 10.63 10.48
N ALA A 215 -17.65 10.35 10.10
CA ALA A 215 -18.77 10.24 11.02
C ALA A 215 -18.56 9.10 12.04
N TRP A 216 -18.06 7.94 11.59
CA TRP A 216 -17.79 6.81 12.49
C TRP A 216 -16.66 7.10 13.47
N ASN A 217 -15.56 7.69 13.01
CA ASN A 217 -14.46 8.09 13.89
C ASN A 217 -14.94 9.08 14.97
N GLY A 218 -15.73 10.10 14.57
CA GLY A 218 -16.34 11.02 15.51
C GLY A 218 -17.23 10.33 16.54
N LEU A 219 -18.08 9.40 16.11
CA LEU A 219 -18.95 8.63 17.01
C LEU A 219 -18.16 7.77 18.01
N GLU A 220 -17.10 7.10 17.59
CA GLU A 220 -16.27 6.28 18.47
C GLU A 220 -15.53 7.16 19.51
N ARG A 221 -15.02 8.31 19.09
CA ARG A 221 -14.40 9.29 20.01
C ARG A 221 -15.40 9.83 21.03
N LEU A 222 -16.62 10.17 20.62
CA LEU A 222 -17.68 10.60 21.54
C LEU A 222 -18.04 9.50 22.55
N ARG A 223 -18.14 8.24 22.10
CA ARG A 223 -18.39 7.08 22.99
C ARG A 223 -17.26 6.84 23.98
N ALA A 224 -16.03 7.17 23.60
CA ALA A 224 -14.85 7.06 24.45
C ALA A 224 -14.70 8.24 25.44
N GLY A 225 -15.64 9.19 25.45
CA GLY A 225 -15.61 10.33 26.35
C GLY A 225 -14.72 11.48 25.87
N ALA A 226 -14.43 11.57 24.56
CA ALA A 226 -13.71 12.72 24.02
C ALA A 226 -14.46 14.02 24.33
N GLU A 227 -13.73 15.01 24.86
CA GLU A 227 -14.30 16.31 25.22
C GLU A 227 -14.61 17.12 23.95
N SER A 228 -15.85 17.60 23.89
CA SER A 228 -16.40 18.58 22.95
C SER A 228 -16.71 18.13 21.51
N VAL A 229 -18.01 18.21 21.17
CA VAL A 229 -18.45 18.55 19.82
C VAL A 229 -18.29 20.06 19.71
N ALA A 230 -17.51 20.54 18.74
CA ALA A 230 -17.42 21.97 18.50
C ALA A 230 -18.79 22.51 18.04
N GLU A 231 -19.38 23.40 18.83
CA GLU A 231 -20.64 24.08 18.48
C GLU A 231 -20.40 25.29 17.56
N ASP A 232 -19.19 25.86 17.62
CA ASP A 232 -18.74 26.97 16.79
C ASP A 232 -17.74 26.48 15.73
N LEU A 233 -18.09 26.66 14.45
CA LEU A 233 -17.23 26.29 13.32
C LEU A 233 -16.00 27.19 13.21
N ASP A 234 -16.09 28.45 13.64
CA ASP A 234 -14.96 29.39 13.58
C ASP A 234 -13.86 29.04 14.60
N SER A 235 -14.20 28.24 15.62
CA SER A 235 -13.24 27.68 16.58
C SER A 235 -12.43 26.50 16.03
N LEU A 236 -12.82 25.93 14.87
CA LEU A 236 -12.18 24.75 14.30
C LEU A 236 -10.85 25.10 13.64
N ARG A 237 -9.79 24.42 14.09
CA ARG A 237 -8.47 24.50 13.46
C ARG A 237 -8.30 23.41 12.41
N VAL A 238 -8.08 23.82 11.15
CA VAL A 238 -7.65 22.90 10.09
C VAL A 238 -6.14 22.69 10.20
N VAL A 239 -5.72 21.43 10.37
CA VAL A 239 -4.31 21.05 10.46
C VAL A 239 -3.91 20.29 9.18
N PRO A 240 -3.04 20.87 8.32
CA PRO A 240 -2.66 20.23 7.06
C PRO A 240 -1.84 18.94 7.23
N ARG A 241 -1.19 18.76 8.38
CA ARG A 241 -0.39 17.57 8.72
C ARG A 241 -0.81 17.06 10.08
N CYS A 242 -1.53 15.95 10.08
CA CYS A 242 -1.96 15.25 11.29
C CYS A 242 -1.25 13.90 11.32
N PRO A 243 -0.23 13.71 12.19
CA PRO A 243 0.40 12.41 12.37
C PRO A 243 -0.64 11.38 12.83
N LEU A 244 -0.51 10.14 12.34
CA LEU A 244 -1.42 9.06 12.72
C LEU A 244 -1.28 8.68 14.21
N GLY A 245 -0.07 8.85 14.77
CA GLY A 245 0.26 8.45 16.14
C GLY A 245 1.69 8.82 16.51
N GLU A 246 2.14 8.33 17.67
CA GLU A 246 3.53 8.45 18.12
C GLU A 246 4.45 7.63 17.21
N ASP A 247 5.51 8.25 16.67
CA ASP A 247 6.47 7.57 15.81
C ASP A 247 7.50 6.79 16.63
N ILE A 248 7.43 5.46 16.55
CA ILE A 248 8.36 4.53 17.20
C ILE A 248 9.21 3.74 16.20
N SER A 249 9.30 4.18 14.93
CA SER A 249 10.06 3.53 13.87
C SER A 249 11.53 3.29 14.22
N GLN A 250 12.15 4.22 14.97
CA GLN A 250 13.52 4.06 15.46
C GLN A 250 13.65 2.89 16.45
N SER A 251 12.67 2.72 17.35
CA SER A 251 12.63 1.58 18.28
C SER A 251 12.49 0.26 17.53
N VAL A 252 11.65 0.23 16.47
CA VAL A 252 11.53 -0.93 15.59
C VAL A 252 12.87 -1.26 14.91
N ALA A 253 13.59 -0.26 14.42
CA ALA A 253 14.90 -0.43 13.80
C ALA A 253 15.92 -1.03 14.79
N GLN A 254 15.94 -0.52 16.02
CA GLN A 254 16.84 -0.97 17.10
C GLN A 254 16.56 -2.41 17.51
N ALA A 255 15.28 -2.83 17.54
CA ALA A 255 14.90 -4.21 17.84
C ALA A 255 15.47 -5.23 16.83
N SER A 256 15.87 -4.79 15.63
CA SER A 256 16.65 -5.59 14.67
C SER A 256 16.04 -6.96 14.34
N ILE A 257 14.70 -7.01 14.29
CA ILE A 257 13.89 -8.23 14.12
C ILE A 257 14.30 -8.96 12.85
N ARG A 258 14.67 -10.24 12.99
CA ARG A 258 15.00 -11.14 11.89
C ARG A 258 13.76 -11.94 11.52
N LEU A 259 13.33 -11.77 10.27
CA LEU A 259 12.12 -12.40 9.76
C LEU A 259 12.27 -13.91 9.63
N GLN A 260 11.20 -14.62 9.95
CA GLN A 260 11.04 -16.02 9.56
C GLN A 260 10.91 -16.12 8.03
N LYS A 261 11.36 -17.24 7.44
CA LYS A 261 11.24 -17.43 5.99
C LYS A 261 9.81 -17.80 5.63
N ILE A 262 9.06 -16.86 5.07
CA ILE A 262 7.74 -17.10 4.48
C ILE A 262 7.85 -17.10 2.96
N LYS A 263 7.40 -18.17 2.31
CA LYS A 263 7.36 -18.28 0.85
C LYS A 263 5.96 -17.86 0.38
N LEU A 264 5.87 -16.66 -0.18
CA LEU A 264 4.64 -16.18 -0.80
C LEU A 264 4.41 -16.90 -2.13
N ASN A 265 3.18 -17.37 -2.33
CA ASN A 265 2.73 -17.88 -3.60
C ASN A 265 2.06 -16.76 -4.39
N PHE A 266 2.65 -16.45 -5.54
CA PHE A 266 2.09 -15.55 -6.56
C PHE A 266 1.64 -16.47 -7.67
N GLY A 267 0.33 -16.77 -7.68
CA GLY A 267 -0.29 -17.79 -8.54
C GLY A 267 0.10 -17.69 -10.00
#